data_AF-S0IVT0-F1
#
_entry.id   AF-S0IVT0-F1
#
_cell.length_a   1.000
_cell.length_b   1.000
_cell.length_c   1.000
_cell.angle_alpha   90.00
_cell.angle_beta   90.00
_cell.angle_gamma   90.00
#
_symmetry.space_group_name_H-M   'P 1'
#
loop_
_entity.id
_entity.type
_entity.pdbx_description
1 polymer ?
#
loop_
_entity_poly.entity_id
_entity_poly.type
_entity_poly.pdbx_seq_one_letter_code
_entity_poly.pdbx_strand_id
1 'polypeptide(L)'
;MKVVKKLRGDSCFDRYFFGILVAIELLMSFTFLGYIHIPPISVTAAYLPILVAGCLFGPQQSVLMGVVFGVASMYKASASYVLPADAVFSPFLSSSPMNSILLSVGTRALFGLLVGIAFRAMRNRKYGGLWIGIFSVIAPKIHSLLVYSAMGFLFPELGYHYTSAFHYDWDDAFFAAVCVIVVEALWGFYQKDTVQKVRQCIDQSGNNPYASRKMNIFFAGFECFLLCMAVSAAVYFSQRESYMLEQHGIVVSDRISSELFHLQIQFLVASLALNMISVILLISIYKYMSYKEYQGEMDGLTGVMGRRMFLYHCEKAQKDVGAAQERTGWFLFVDVDYFKEINDTLGHSAGDRVLRKIAGELQNTFEEHGTVGRIGGDEFAVIIESSMTCEEMDRRLEQFLKAISGILPNKKVSCSIGACQFAFPRNVAHILAETDHMLYRAKENGRACYVMKTCTSEEADEDMET
;
A
#
# COMPACT_ATOMS: atom_id res chain seq x y z
N MET A 1 -23.14 8.70 -4.31
CA MET A 1 -22.01 9.48 -3.74
C MET A 1 -22.11 9.54 -2.21
N LYS A 2 -21.82 8.41 -1.54
CA LYS A 2 -21.70 8.28 -0.08
C LYS A 2 -20.82 7.06 0.21
N VAL A 3 -19.50 7.22 0.07
CA VAL A 3 -18.51 6.28 0.63
C VAL A 3 -17.38 7.13 1.21
N VAL A 4 -17.63 7.72 2.38
CA VAL A 4 -16.58 8.23 3.26
C VAL A 4 -16.93 7.73 4.66
N LYS A 5 -16.62 6.46 4.94
CA LYS A 5 -16.46 5.91 6.30
C LYS A 5 -15.93 4.46 6.27
N LYS A 6 -14.61 4.35 6.10
CA LYS A 6 -13.69 3.29 6.56
C LYS A 6 -12.29 3.92 6.34
N LEU A 7 -11.32 4.01 7.25
CA LEU A 7 -11.10 3.46 8.58
C LEU A 7 -10.13 4.41 9.30
N ARG A 8 -10.30 4.59 10.60
CA ARG A 8 -9.20 4.94 11.49
C ARG A 8 -8.50 3.60 11.79
N GLY A 9 -7.32 3.38 11.16
CA GLY A 9 -6.44 2.19 11.22
C GLY A 9 -6.83 1.10 10.20
N ASP A 10 -6.13 0.77 9.12
CA ASP A 10 -4.74 0.95 8.69
C ASP A 10 -4.70 1.21 7.18
N SER A 11 -4.36 2.44 6.75
CA SER A 11 -4.05 2.69 5.34
C SER A 11 -2.75 1.96 4.97
N CYS A 12 -2.76 1.21 3.88
CA CYS A 12 -1.57 0.54 3.36
C CYS A 12 -0.53 1.57 2.92
N PHE A 13 -1.00 2.65 2.29
CA PHE A 13 -0.15 3.78 1.94
C PHE A 13 0.52 4.41 3.17
N ASP A 14 -0.23 4.66 4.25
CA ASP A 14 0.33 5.25 5.47
C ASP A 14 1.41 4.34 6.10
N ARG A 15 1.21 3.03 6.06
CA ARG A 15 2.22 2.04 6.52
C ARG A 15 3.49 2.08 5.67
N TYR A 16 3.36 2.19 4.35
CA TYR A 16 4.50 2.33 3.45
C TYR A 16 5.24 3.65 3.65
N PHE A 17 4.51 4.76 3.76
CA PHE A 17 5.12 6.07 4.01
C PHE A 17 5.84 6.10 5.35
N PHE A 18 5.24 5.54 6.41
CA PHE A 18 5.89 5.40 7.70
C PHE A 18 7.12 4.49 7.65
N GLY A 19 7.06 3.37 6.91
CA GLY A 19 8.21 2.50 6.67
C GLY A 19 9.37 3.21 5.97
N ILE A 20 9.09 4.02 4.95
CA ILE A 20 10.09 4.88 4.30
C ILE A 20 10.69 5.86 5.31
N LEU A 21 9.87 6.45 6.19
CA LEU A 21 10.36 7.38 7.21
C LEU A 21 11.29 6.69 8.23
N VAL A 22 11.01 5.44 8.61
CA VAL A 22 11.89 4.63 9.48
C VAL A 22 13.21 4.33 8.77
N ALA A 23 13.18 4.01 7.48
CA ALA A 23 14.39 3.81 6.71
C ALA A 23 15.21 5.09 6.57
N ILE A 24 14.57 6.24 6.35
CA ILE A 24 15.25 7.55 6.34
C ILE A 24 15.91 7.83 7.69
N GLU A 25 15.25 7.51 8.81
CA GLU A 25 15.83 7.66 10.16
C GLU A 25 17.10 6.81 10.33
N LEU A 26 17.06 5.53 9.93
CA LEU A 26 18.23 4.66 9.97
C LEU A 26 19.36 5.17 9.07
N LEU A 27 19.03 5.64 7.87
CA LEU A 27 20.00 6.25 6.95
C LEU A 27 20.62 7.51 7.58
N MET A 28 19.82 8.39 8.16
CA MET A 28 20.30 9.61 8.83
C MET A 28 21.18 9.30 10.04
N SER A 29 20.83 8.29 10.84
CA SER A 29 21.61 7.89 12.03
C SER A 29 23.05 7.46 11.72
N PHE A 30 23.27 6.87 10.54
CA PHE A 30 24.57 6.30 10.13
C PHE A 30 25.24 7.04 8.97
N THR A 31 24.76 8.23 8.58
CA THR A 31 25.37 9.06 7.53
C THR A 31 25.52 10.51 7.96
N PHE A 32 26.24 11.31 7.15
CA PHE A 32 26.41 12.75 7.39
C PHE A 32 25.08 13.54 7.35
N LEU A 33 24.01 12.95 6.80
CA LEU A 33 22.70 13.59 6.68
C LEU A 33 22.04 13.85 8.04
N GLY A 34 22.25 12.96 9.01
CA GLY A 34 21.68 13.11 10.34
C GLY A 34 22.68 13.60 11.39
N TYR A 35 23.98 13.57 11.10
CA TYR A 35 25.01 13.81 12.11
C TYR A 35 26.25 14.46 11.51
N ILE A 36 26.62 15.64 12.02
CA ILE A 36 27.84 16.35 11.63
C ILE A 36 28.75 16.41 12.87
N HIS A 37 29.96 15.87 12.74
CA HIS A 37 30.98 15.96 13.80
C HIS A 37 31.67 17.32 13.74
N ILE A 38 31.39 18.20 14.69
CA ILE A 38 32.10 19.47 14.87
C ILE A 38 32.70 19.46 16.28
N PRO A 39 34.00 19.19 16.47
CA PRO A 39 34.59 19.20 17.81
C PRO A 39 34.28 20.50 18.56
N PRO A 40 33.81 20.47 19.83
CA PRO A 40 33.77 19.33 20.75
C PRO A 40 32.42 18.57 20.83
N ILE A 41 31.39 18.97 20.08
CA ILE A 41 30.03 18.39 20.19
C ILE A 41 29.50 18.00 18.81
N SER A 42 28.94 16.81 18.73
CA SER A 42 28.26 16.39 17.51
C SER A 42 26.89 17.05 17.38
N VAL A 43 26.60 17.64 16.21
CA VAL A 43 25.28 18.23 15.93
C VAL A 43 24.43 17.22 15.17
N THR A 44 23.20 17.00 15.64
CA THR A 44 22.27 16.01 15.07
C THR A 44 21.01 16.66 14.51
N ALA A 45 20.61 16.22 13.32
CA ALA A 45 19.31 16.51 12.70
C ALA A 45 18.38 15.28 12.71
N ALA A 46 18.81 14.17 13.30
CA ALA A 46 18.09 12.89 13.30
C ALA A 46 16.81 12.89 14.15
N TYR A 47 16.46 13.98 14.84
CA TYR A 47 15.12 14.13 15.43
C TYR A 47 14.06 14.57 14.40
N LEU A 48 14.44 14.94 13.17
CA LEU A 48 13.52 15.43 12.14
C LEU A 48 12.46 14.39 11.72
N PRO A 49 12.79 13.10 11.48
CA PRO A 49 11.78 12.08 11.20
C PRO A 49 10.77 11.89 12.35
N ILE A 50 11.18 12.12 13.60
CA ILE A 50 10.28 12.08 14.77
C ILE A 50 9.20 13.18 14.66
N LEU A 51 9.58 14.39 14.23
CA LEU A 51 8.67 15.51 14.01
C LEU A 51 7.69 15.21 12.88
N VAL A 52 8.21 14.72 11.75
CA VAL A 52 7.40 14.35 10.58
C VAL A 52 6.39 13.26 10.94
N ALA A 53 6.82 12.24 11.70
CA ALA A 53 5.93 11.16 12.17
C ALA A 53 4.83 11.70 13.10
N GLY A 54 5.17 12.61 14.02
CA GLY A 54 4.22 13.25 14.93
C GLY A 54 3.21 14.14 14.20
N CYS A 55 3.67 14.88 13.20
CA CYS A 55 2.85 15.76 12.37
C CYS A 55 1.83 14.95 11.54
N LEU A 56 2.30 13.94 10.79
CA LEU A 56 1.49 13.18 9.84
C LEU A 56 0.61 12.13 10.53
N PHE A 57 1.20 11.30 11.39
CA PHE A 57 0.55 10.07 11.90
C PHE A 57 0.10 10.19 13.36
N GLY A 58 0.86 10.94 14.17
CA GLY A 58 0.53 11.24 15.57
C GLY A 58 1.50 10.63 16.58
N PRO A 59 1.09 10.56 17.86
CA PRO A 59 2.02 10.27 18.96
C PRO A 59 2.61 8.87 18.95
N GLN A 60 1.85 7.84 18.57
CA GLN A 60 2.35 6.46 18.58
C GLN A 60 3.50 6.27 17.61
N GLN A 61 3.35 6.76 16.37
CA GLN A 61 4.36 6.69 15.33
C GLN A 61 5.58 7.55 15.64
N SER A 62 5.36 8.73 16.24
CA SER A 62 6.45 9.61 16.69
C SER A 62 7.28 8.97 17.81
N VAL A 63 6.64 8.33 18.80
CA VAL A 63 7.33 7.56 19.84
C VAL A 63 8.13 6.42 19.24
N LEU A 64 7.55 5.65 18.33
CA LEU A 64 8.26 4.55 17.66
C LEU A 64 9.48 5.06 16.89
N MET A 65 9.37 6.17 16.19
CA MET A 65 10.51 6.82 15.53
C MET A 65 11.59 7.24 16.54
N GLY A 66 11.18 7.81 17.67
CA GLY A 66 12.10 8.16 18.75
C GLY A 66 12.84 6.95 19.33
N VAL A 67 12.17 5.80 19.44
CA VAL A 67 12.82 4.54 19.85
C VAL A 67 13.84 4.09 18.80
N VAL A 68 13.50 4.12 17.51
CA VAL A 68 14.44 3.76 16.42
C VAL A 68 15.68 4.65 16.45
N PHE A 69 15.50 5.97 16.50
CA PHE A 69 16.60 6.93 16.62
C PHE A 69 17.46 6.69 17.87
N GLY A 70 16.81 6.45 19.02
CA GLY A 70 17.50 6.20 20.28
C GLY A 70 18.35 4.93 20.27
N VAL A 71 17.84 3.84 19.70
CA VAL A 71 18.58 2.58 19.56
C VAL A 71 19.75 2.73 18.58
N ALA A 72 19.55 3.40 17.45
CA ALA A 72 20.62 3.66 16.48
C ALA A 72 21.74 4.54 17.09
N SER A 73 21.36 5.59 17.81
CA SER A 73 22.28 6.47 18.55
C SER A 73 23.07 5.71 19.61
N MET A 74 22.40 4.85 20.38
CA MET A 74 23.03 4.01 21.40
C MET A 74 24.05 3.03 20.80
N TYR A 75 23.71 2.39 19.68
CA TYR A 75 24.63 1.49 18.98
C TYR A 75 25.87 2.24 18.48
N LYS A 76 25.67 3.41 17.87
CA LYS A 76 26.75 4.28 17.39
C LYS A 76 27.66 4.76 18.52
N ALA A 77 27.09 5.17 19.65
CA ALA A 77 27.84 5.62 20.82
C ALA A 77 28.70 4.53 21.47
N SER A 78 28.50 3.26 21.10
CA SER A 78 29.25 2.12 21.66
C SER A 78 30.58 1.84 20.96
N ALA A 79 30.97 2.69 20.00
CA ALA A 79 32.29 2.63 19.36
C ALA A 79 33.35 3.33 20.22
N SER A 80 34.58 2.81 20.25
CA SER A 80 35.59 3.34 21.16
C SER A 80 36.29 4.63 20.70
N TYR A 81 36.05 5.06 19.45
CA TYR A 81 36.48 6.34 18.90
C TYR A 81 35.44 7.47 19.06
N VAL A 82 34.35 7.22 19.79
CA VAL A 82 33.33 8.22 20.06
C VAL A 82 33.89 9.37 20.92
N LEU A 83 33.35 10.59 20.75
CA LEU A 83 33.71 11.71 21.60
C LEU A 83 33.41 11.40 23.08
N PRO A 84 34.23 11.86 24.04
CA PRO A 84 34.02 11.54 25.47
C PRO A 84 32.63 11.91 26.00
N ALA A 85 32.07 13.03 25.53
CA ALA A 85 30.72 13.46 25.91
C ALA A 85 29.61 12.59 25.31
N ASP A 86 29.88 11.89 24.20
CA ASP A 86 28.94 11.01 23.51
C ASP A 86 28.98 9.57 24.08
N ALA A 87 30.04 9.20 24.82
CA ALA A 87 30.20 7.86 25.40
C ALA A 87 29.11 7.49 26.43
N VAL A 88 28.51 8.48 27.10
CA VAL A 88 27.42 8.26 28.07
C VAL A 88 26.12 7.79 27.44
N PHE A 89 25.98 7.89 26.10
CA PHE A 89 24.86 7.31 25.38
C PHE A 89 25.02 5.78 25.18
N SER A 90 26.20 5.21 25.44
CA SER A 90 26.46 3.78 25.36
C SER A 90 26.32 3.08 26.71
N PRO A 91 25.52 2.00 26.82
CA PRO A 91 25.47 1.20 28.04
C PRO A 91 26.77 0.43 28.32
N PHE A 92 27.66 0.32 27.34
CA PHE A 92 28.93 -0.42 27.46
C PHE A 92 30.11 0.47 27.87
N LEU A 93 30.06 1.77 27.52
CA LEU A 93 31.13 2.73 27.83
C LEU A 93 30.80 3.62 29.04
N SER A 94 29.53 3.74 29.40
CA SER A 94 29.10 4.54 30.55
C SER A 94 29.36 3.86 31.90
N SER A 95 29.41 4.66 32.96
CA SER A 95 29.42 4.21 34.36
C SER A 95 28.12 3.52 34.81
N SER A 96 27.00 3.75 34.12
CA SER A 96 25.66 3.25 34.48
C SER A 96 24.84 2.84 33.25
N PRO A 97 24.79 1.53 32.92
CA PRO A 97 24.12 1.05 31.71
C PRO A 97 22.63 1.40 31.60
N MET A 98 21.89 1.34 32.71
CA MET A 98 20.45 1.68 32.74
C MET A 98 20.22 3.17 32.47
N ASN A 99 21.07 4.03 33.02
CA ASN A 99 21.00 5.46 32.79
C ASN A 99 21.26 5.78 31.31
N SER A 100 22.19 5.09 30.67
CA SER A 100 22.48 5.25 29.23
C SER A 100 21.31 4.84 28.35
N ILE A 101 20.60 3.75 28.68
CA ILE A 101 19.40 3.34 27.93
C ILE A 101 18.28 4.39 28.09
N LEU A 102 18.06 4.88 29.32
CA LEU A 102 17.06 5.91 29.58
C LEU A 102 17.42 7.23 28.87
N LEU A 103 18.69 7.59 28.88
CA LEU A 103 19.21 8.77 28.18
C LEU A 103 19.05 8.63 26.67
N SER A 104 19.46 7.51 26.07
CA SER A 104 19.47 7.31 24.62
C SER A 104 18.09 7.02 24.02
N VAL A 105 17.33 6.10 24.62
CA VAL A 105 16.03 5.67 24.08
C VAL A 105 14.88 6.42 24.77
N GLY A 106 14.93 6.53 26.10
CA GLY A 106 13.84 7.12 26.89
C GLY A 106 13.57 8.59 26.55
N THR A 107 14.62 9.42 26.48
CA THR A 107 14.45 10.85 26.15
C THR A 107 13.92 11.06 24.73
N ARG A 108 14.33 10.24 23.76
CA ARG A 108 13.87 10.32 22.36
C ARG A 108 12.43 9.84 22.20
N ALA A 109 12.06 8.77 22.91
CA ALA A 109 10.68 8.31 22.98
C ALA A 109 9.77 9.37 23.63
N LEU A 110 10.21 9.98 24.75
CA LEU A 110 9.49 11.05 25.43
C LEU A 110 9.33 12.29 24.53
N PHE A 111 10.40 12.67 23.83
CA PHE A 111 10.35 13.75 22.84
C PHE A 111 9.28 13.49 21.77
N GLY A 112 9.26 12.29 21.18
CA GLY A 112 8.23 11.89 20.22
C GLY A 112 6.82 11.90 20.80
N LEU A 113 6.65 11.49 22.06
CA LEU A 113 5.36 11.56 22.74
C LEU A 113 4.85 13.01 22.87
N LEU A 114 5.69 13.91 23.39
CA LEU A 114 5.34 15.32 23.62
C LEU A 114 5.00 16.03 22.31
N VAL A 115 5.86 15.90 21.31
CA VAL A 115 5.66 16.54 20.01
C VAL A 115 4.45 15.94 19.28
N GLY A 116 4.28 14.61 19.31
CA GLY A 116 3.15 13.95 18.69
C GLY A 116 1.80 14.32 19.33
N ILE A 117 1.76 14.53 20.65
CA ILE A 117 0.57 15.08 21.34
C ILE A 117 0.32 16.51 20.89
N ALA A 118 1.35 17.36 20.84
CA ALA A 118 1.24 18.77 20.44
C ALA A 118 0.70 18.93 19.01
N PHE A 119 1.29 18.25 18.03
CA PHE A 119 0.81 18.27 16.64
C PHE A 119 -0.63 17.75 16.52
N ARG A 120 -0.96 16.65 17.21
CA ARG A 120 -2.31 16.08 17.18
C ARG A 120 -3.36 17.04 17.76
N ALA A 121 -3.02 17.78 18.82
CA ALA A 121 -3.92 18.72 19.47
C ALA A 121 -4.24 19.94 18.58
N MET A 122 -3.27 20.39 17.79
CA MET A 122 -3.35 21.67 17.09
C MET A 122 -3.60 21.56 15.58
N ARG A 123 -3.32 20.42 14.93
CA ARG A 123 -3.53 20.24 13.49
C ARG A 123 -4.97 20.48 13.02
N ASN A 124 -5.95 20.24 13.89
CA ASN A 124 -7.38 20.40 13.58
C ASN A 124 -7.96 21.76 14.03
N ARG A 125 -7.13 22.65 14.58
CA ARG A 125 -7.56 23.99 15.03
C ARG A 125 -7.58 24.97 13.85
N LYS A 126 -8.26 26.10 14.05
CA LYS A 126 -8.18 27.25 13.12
C LYS A 126 -6.70 27.67 12.98
N TYR A 127 -6.23 27.80 11.73
CA TYR A 127 -4.82 28.03 11.39
C TYR A 127 -3.85 26.86 11.70
N GLY A 128 -4.27 25.61 11.51
CA GLY A 128 -3.45 24.42 11.78
C GLY A 128 -2.04 24.45 11.15
N GLY A 129 -1.88 25.00 9.93
CA GLY A 129 -0.57 25.15 9.30
C GLY A 129 0.39 26.06 10.07
N LEU A 130 -0.09 27.20 10.60
CA LEU A 130 0.71 28.12 11.40
C LEU A 130 1.17 27.48 12.71
N TRP A 131 0.31 26.67 13.34
CA TRP A 131 0.69 25.90 14.52
C TRP A 131 1.74 24.82 14.23
N ILE A 132 1.68 24.20 13.04
CA ILE A 132 2.70 23.24 12.61
C ILE A 132 4.06 23.93 12.50
N GLY A 133 4.12 25.10 11.86
CA GLY A 133 5.34 25.91 11.78
C GLY A 133 5.89 26.28 13.17
N ILE A 134 5.04 26.79 14.08
CA ILE A 134 5.46 27.17 15.44
C ILE A 134 6.08 25.98 16.20
N PHE A 135 5.43 24.81 16.20
CA PHE A 135 5.99 23.66 16.90
C PHE A 135 7.28 23.15 16.26
N SER A 136 7.41 23.24 14.94
CA SER A 136 8.65 22.89 14.24
C SER A 136 9.82 23.81 14.61
N VAL A 137 9.57 25.10 14.88
CA VAL A 137 10.59 26.04 15.38
C VAL A 137 11.04 25.70 16.80
N ILE A 138 10.09 25.34 17.67
CA ILE A 138 10.35 25.10 19.10
C ILE A 138 10.93 23.70 19.35
N ALA A 139 10.64 22.74 18.47
CA ALA A 139 11.01 21.34 18.60
C ALA A 139 12.51 21.07 18.89
N PRO A 140 13.49 21.66 18.17
CA PRO A 140 14.91 21.49 18.47
C PRO A 140 15.25 21.84 19.92
N LYS A 141 14.69 22.93 20.46
CA LYS A 141 14.94 23.35 21.84
C LYS A 141 14.28 22.43 22.86
N ILE A 142 13.08 21.91 22.58
CA ILE A 142 12.47 20.87 23.43
C ILE A 142 13.35 19.63 23.45
N HIS A 143 13.89 19.21 22.30
CA HIS A 143 14.80 18.07 22.22
C HIS A 143 16.05 18.28 23.08
N SER A 144 16.78 19.38 22.85
CA SER A 144 17.99 19.72 23.60
C SER A 144 17.73 19.84 25.10
N LEU A 145 16.61 20.45 25.50
CA LEU A 145 16.20 20.57 26.91
C LEU A 145 16.03 19.20 27.55
N LEU A 146 15.34 18.26 26.89
CA LEU A 146 15.15 16.90 27.41
C LEU A 146 16.48 16.15 27.55
N VAL A 147 17.36 16.25 26.54
CA VAL A 147 18.65 15.56 26.55
C VAL A 147 19.57 16.13 27.62
N TYR A 148 19.80 17.44 27.67
CA TYR A 148 20.69 18.04 28.68
C TYR A 148 20.16 17.91 30.10
N SER A 149 18.84 17.99 30.30
CA SER A 149 18.25 17.74 31.62
C SER A 149 18.44 16.30 32.06
N ALA A 150 18.27 15.34 31.14
CA ALA A 150 18.53 13.93 31.43
C ALA A 150 20.01 13.65 31.69
N MET A 151 20.93 14.27 30.93
CA MET A 151 22.37 14.17 31.19
C MET A 151 22.72 14.68 32.58
N GLY A 152 22.23 15.86 32.97
CA GLY A 152 22.48 16.42 34.30
C GLY A 152 21.90 15.61 35.46
N PHE A 153 20.75 14.96 35.25
CA PHE A 153 20.11 14.14 36.28
C PHE A 153 20.72 12.74 36.38
N LEU A 154 21.03 12.11 35.24
CA LEU A 154 21.48 10.71 35.19
C LEU A 154 23.01 10.56 35.28
N PHE A 155 23.75 11.60 34.89
CA PHE A 155 25.22 11.67 34.88
C PHE A 155 25.69 13.04 35.41
N PRO A 156 25.43 13.35 36.69
CA PRO A 156 25.77 14.64 37.30
C PRO A 156 27.27 14.99 37.22
N GLU A 157 28.15 13.99 37.09
CA GLU A 157 29.59 14.15 36.90
C GLU A 157 29.98 14.95 35.65
N LEU A 158 29.10 15.03 34.66
CA LEU A 158 29.35 15.79 33.42
C LEU A 158 29.11 17.29 33.58
N GLY A 159 28.47 17.74 34.67
CA GLY A 159 28.19 19.15 34.92
C GLY A 159 27.15 19.79 33.99
N TYR A 160 26.38 19.00 33.23
CA TYR A 160 25.28 19.51 32.41
C TYR A 160 24.07 19.90 33.27
N HIS A 161 23.41 21.00 32.90
CA HIS A 161 22.18 21.46 33.52
C HIS A 161 21.13 21.77 32.45
N TYR A 162 19.86 21.92 32.85
CA TYR A 162 18.80 22.33 31.92
C TYR A 162 19.11 23.69 31.26
N THR A 163 19.90 24.55 31.91
CA THR A 163 20.38 25.84 31.38
C THR A 163 21.33 25.68 30.20
N SER A 164 22.01 24.54 30.06
CA SER A 164 22.88 24.22 28.91
C SER A 164 22.09 24.21 27.59
N ALA A 165 20.78 23.94 27.62
CA ALA A 165 19.92 23.94 26.44
C ALA A 165 19.62 25.34 25.87
N PHE A 166 19.82 26.40 26.66
CA PHE A 166 19.44 27.77 26.32
C PHE A 166 20.57 28.62 25.73
N HIS A 167 21.76 28.05 25.55
CA HIS A 167 22.77 28.71 24.72
C HIS A 167 22.25 28.73 23.28
N TYR A 168 22.22 29.90 22.67
CA TYR A 168 21.63 30.13 21.35
C TYR A 168 22.76 30.38 20.37
N ASP A 169 23.09 29.36 19.58
CA ASP A 169 24.08 29.47 18.51
C ASP A 169 23.38 29.66 17.16
N TRP A 170 24.10 30.19 16.17
CA TRP A 170 23.59 30.32 14.79
C TRP A 170 23.10 28.99 14.21
N ASP A 171 23.68 27.89 14.66
CA ASP A 171 23.29 26.53 14.31
C ASP A 171 21.85 26.22 14.74
N ASP A 172 21.40 26.67 15.92
CA ASP A 172 20.03 26.43 16.39
C ASP A 172 18.98 27.06 15.47
N ALA A 173 19.23 28.28 15.01
CA ALA A 173 18.35 28.99 14.09
C ALA A 173 18.30 28.29 12.73
N PHE A 174 19.44 27.81 12.25
CA PHE A 174 19.54 27.04 11.00
C PHE A 174 18.74 25.73 11.08
N PHE A 175 18.93 24.92 12.14
CA PHE A 175 18.21 23.66 12.30
C PHE A 175 16.71 23.86 12.52
N ALA A 176 16.31 24.91 13.24
CA ALA A 176 14.90 25.29 13.35
C ALA A 176 14.29 25.63 11.98
N ALA A 177 15.02 26.38 11.13
CA ALA A 177 14.55 26.70 9.78
C ALA A 177 14.40 25.45 8.91
N VAL A 178 15.39 24.54 8.94
CA VAL A 178 15.34 23.24 8.24
C VAL A 178 14.14 22.41 8.71
N CYS A 179 13.88 22.36 10.02
CA CYS A 179 12.73 21.64 10.57
C CYS A 179 11.41 22.18 10.05
N VAL A 180 11.23 23.51 10.05
CA VAL A 180 10.01 24.14 9.52
C VAL A 180 9.83 23.80 8.04
N ILE A 181 10.87 24.02 7.23
CA ILE A 181 10.81 23.79 5.78
C ILE A 181 10.44 22.34 5.49
N VAL A 182 11.11 21.37 6.12
CA VAL A 182 10.87 19.95 5.83
C VAL A 182 9.50 19.49 6.33
N VAL A 183 9.12 19.85 7.56
CA VAL A 183 7.83 19.43 8.13
C VAL A 183 6.66 20.06 7.34
N GLU A 184 6.73 21.35 7.01
CA GLU A 184 5.68 22.00 6.22
C GLU A 184 5.63 21.48 4.77
N ALA A 185 6.79 21.25 4.14
CA ALA A 185 6.84 20.69 2.79
C ALA A 185 6.24 19.28 2.74
N LEU A 186 6.57 18.40 3.69
CA LEU A 186 6.04 17.04 3.74
C LEU A 186 4.57 17.01 4.14
N TRP A 187 4.14 17.87 5.07
CA TRP A 187 2.73 18.04 5.41
C TRP A 187 1.91 18.51 4.20
N GLY A 188 2.37 19.56 3.53
CA GLY A 188 1.74 20.10 2.33
C GLY A 188 1.70 19.09 1.19
N PHE A 189 2.81 18.38 0.94
CA PHE A 189 2.88 17.29 -0.04
C PHE A 189 1.88 16.18 0.27
N TYR A 190 1.83 15.72 1.52
CA TYR A 190 0.92 14.66 1.95
C TYR A 190 -0.54 15.05 1.74
N GLN A 191 -0.91 16.33 1.89
CA GLN A 191 -2.28 16.81 1.66
C GLN A 191 -2.68 17.01 0.20
N LYS A 192 -1.75 17.03 -0.76
CA LYS A 192 -2.08 17.28 -2.17
C LYS A 192 -3.08 16.24 -2.70
N ASP A 193 -4.03 16.70 -3.52
CA ASP A 193 -5.05 15.84 -4.15
C ASP A 193 -4.44 14.68 -4.94
N THR A 194 -3.31 14.90 -5.62
CA THR A 194 -2.58 13.85 -6.34
C THR A 194 -2.11 12.75 -5.40
N VAL A 195 -1.58 13.10 -4.23
CA VAL A 195 -1.12 12.13 -3.22
C VAL A 195 -2.30 11.41 -2.59
N GLN A 196 -3.39 12.12 -2.30
CA GLN A 196 -4.61 11.49 -1.78
C GLN A 196 -5.25 10.52 -2.80
N LYS A 197 -5.18 10.82 -4.10
CA LYS A 197 -5.59 9.87 -5.16
C LYS A 197 -4.69 8.63 -5.20
N VAL A 198 -3.37 8.80 -5.12
CA VAL A 198 -2.42 7.66 -5.06
C VAL A 198 -2.68 6.80 -3.82
N ARG A 199 -2.89 7.43 -2.66
CA ARG A 199 -3.28 6.75 -1.42
C ARG A 199 -4.54 5.93 -1.60
N GLN A 200 -5.60 6.51 -2.18
CA GLN A 200 -6.84 5.79 -2.45
C GLN A 200 -6.62 4.60 -3.38
N CYS A 201 -5.83 4.75 -4.45
CA CYS A 201 -5.50 3.65 -5.36
C CYS A 201 -4.77 2.51 -4.65
N ILE A 202 -3.74 2.82 -3.85
CA ILE A 202 -2.95 1.81 -3.12
C ILE A 202 -3.80 1.12 -2.05
N ASP A 203 -4.66 1.86 -1.34
CA ASP A 203 -5.54 1.29 -0.32
C ASP A 203 -6.64 0.40 -0.94
N GLN A 204 -7.16 0.78 -2.11
CA GLN A 204 -8.14 0.00 -2.86
C GLN A 204 -7.52 -1.18 -3.62
N SER A 205 -6.21 -1.17 -3.86
CA SER A 205 -5.51 -2.28 -4.54
C SER A 205 -5.67 -3.62 -3.81
N GLY A 206 -5.90 -3.60 -2.50
CA GLY A 206 -6.15 -4.82 -1.71
C GLY A 206 -7.47 -5.52 -2.08
N ASN A 207 -8.41 -4.79 -2.66
CA ASN A 207 -9.68 -5.33 -3.13
C ASN A 207 -9.62 -5.79 -4.59
N ASN A 208 -8.46 -5.68 -5.26
CA ASN A 208 -8.30 -6.18 -6.61
C ASN A 208 -8.28 -7.74 -6.58
N PRO A 209 -9.32 -8.42 -7.08
CA PRO A 209 -9.40 -9.89 -7.05
C PRO A 209 -8.36 -10.56 -7.96
N TYR A 210 -7.66 -9.77 -8.77
CA TYR A 210 -6.61 -10.19 -9.70
C TYR A 210 -5.20 -9.88 -9.19
N ALA A 211 -5.07 -9.27 -8.01
CA ALA A 211 -3.76 -9.04 -7.40
C ALA A 211 -3.11 -10.39 -7.06
N SER A 212 -2.09 -10.76 -7.82
CA SER A 212 -1.37 -12.02 -7.63
C SER A 212 -0.65 -12.07 -6.28
N ARG A 213 -1.04 -13.02 -5.42
CA ARG A 213 -0.33 -13.31 -4.16
C ARG A 213 1.14 -13.71 -4.41
N LYS A 214 1.46 -14.23 -5.60
CA LYS A 214 2.83 -14.59 -6.00
C LYS A 214 3.76 -13.37 -5.99
N MET A 215 3.24 -12.18 -6.28
CA MET A 215 4.07 -10.96 -6.33
C MET A 215 4.56 -10.53 -4.94
N ASN A 216 3.71 -10.64 -3.91
CA ASN A 216 4.13 -10.36 -2.53
C ASN A 216 5.20 -11.33 -2.05
N ILE A 217 5.08 -12.61 -2.40
CA ILE A 217 6.08 -13.64 -2.09
C ILE A 217 7.39 -13.35 -2.83
N PHE A 218 7.32 -12.94 -4.10
CA PHE A 218 8.48 -12.53 -4.88
C PHE A 218 9.23 -11.38 -4.21
N PHE A 219 8.55 -10.29 -3.83
CA PHE A 219 9.18 -9.16 -3.15
C PHE A 219 9.79 -9.56 -1.79
N ALA A 220 9.11 -10.42 -1.02
CA ALA A 220 9.65 -10.91 0.25
C ALA A 220 10.91 -11.77 0.04
N GLY A 221 10.91 -12.64 -0.98
CA GLY A 221 12.08 -13.44 -1.35
C GLY A 221 13.24 -12.59 -1.85
N PHE A 222 12.94 -11.56 -2.66
CA PHE A 222 13.93 -10.61 -3.16
C PHE A 222 14.59 -9.82 -2.01
N GLU A 223 13.81 -9.32 -1.06
CA GLU A 223 14.33 -8.61 0.12
C GLU A 223 15.22 -9.51 0.99
N CYS A 224 14.78 -10.75 1.22
CA CYS A 224 15.58 -11.75 1.96
C CYS A 224 16.92 -12.02 1.26
N PHE A 225 16.89 -12.17 -0.06
CA PHE A 225 18.11 -12.36 -0.86
C PHE A 225 19.06 -11.15 -0.74
N LEU A 226 18.54 -9.93 -0.88
CA LEU A 226 19.34 -8.71 -0.74
C LEU A 226 19.98 -8.60 0.65
N LEU A 227 19.23 -8.90 1.71
CA LEU A 227 19.73 -8.90 3.08
C LEU A 227 20.90 -9.89 3.24
N CYS A 228 20.72 -11.14 2.79
CA CYS A 228 21.76 -12.17 2.85
C CYS A 228 23.03 -11.76 2.09
N MET A 229 22.87 -11.18 0.89
CA MET A 229 24.01 -10.71 0.09
C MET A 229 24.72 -9.53 0.75
N ALA A 230 23.98 -8.58 1.31
CA ALA A 230 24.55 -7.43 1.99
C ALA A 230 25.32 -7.82 3.25
N VAL A 231 24.78 -8.73 4.07
CA VAL A 231 25.48 -9.28 5.25
C VAL A 231 26.75 -10.02 4.84
N SER A 232 26.67 -10.89 3.82
CA SER A 232 27.84 -11.63 3.32
C SER A 232 28.92 -10.69 2.81
N ALA A 233 28.55 -9.62 2.09
CA ALA A 233 29.47 -8.61 1.61
C ALA A 233 30.13 -7.85 2.78
N ALA A 234 29.36 -7.42 3.79
CA ALA A 234 29.90 -6.71 4.96
C ALA A 234 30.94 -7.55 5.71
N VAL A 235 30.66 -8.85 5.93
CA VAL A 235 31.62 -9.77 6.57
C VAL A 235 32.86 -9.97 5.69
N TYR A 236 32.68 -10.19 4.38
CA TYR A 236 33.79 -10.39 3.44
C TYR A 236 34.72 -9.17 3.38
N PHE A 237 34.16 -7.97 3.24
CA PHE A 237 34.95 -6.74 3.16
C PHE A 237 35.64 -6.41 4.48
N SER A 238 34.98 -6.63 5.63
CA SER A 238 35.61 -6.46 6.94
C SER A 238 36.86 -7.34 7.09
N GLN A 239 36.79 -8.61 6.71
CA GLN A 239 37.95 -9.51 6.74
C GLN A 239 39.03 -9.10 5.74
N ARG A 240 38.62 -8.65 4.55
CA ARG A 240 39.55 -8.27 3.48
C ARG A 240 40.29 -6.97 3.79
N GLU A 241 39.66 -6.02 4.48
CA GLU A 241 40.26 -4.78 4.96
C GLU A 241 41.38 -5.06 5.96
N SER A 242 41.14 -5.91 6.96
CA SER A 242 42.17 -6.29 7.94
C SER A 242 43.38 -6.93 7.27
N TYR A 243 43.16 -7.87 6.34
CA TYR A 243 44.24 -8.49 5.58
C TYR A 243 45.02 -7.49 4.71
N MET A 244 44.34 -6.54 4.07
CA MET A 244 44.97 -5.52 3.23
C MET A 244 45.89 -4.60 4.07
N LEU A 245 45.45 -4.22 5.27
CA LEU A 245 46.23 -3.41 6.19
C LEU A 245 47.49 -4.17 6.66
N GLU A 246 47.36 -5.45 7.00
CA GLU A 246 48.49 -6.30 7.39
C GLU A 246 49.56 -6.40 6.28
N GLN A 247 49.16 -6.52 5.01
CA GLN A 247 50.10 -6.55 3.87
C GLN A 247 50.93 -5.27 3.71
N HIS A 248 50.44 -4.13 4.22
CA HIS A 248 51.15 -2.85 4.21
C HIS A 248 51.89 -2.58 5.53
N GLY A 249 52.05 -3.59 6.39
CA GLY A 249 52.76 -3.48 7.67
C GLY A 249 51.97 -2.77 8.77
N ILE A 250 50.65 -2.57 8.58
CA ILE A 250 49.77 -2.00 9.61
C ILE A 250 49.25 -3.16 10.47
N VAL A 251 49.68 -3.20 11.74
CA VAL A 251 49.24 -4.24 12.69
C VAL A 251 47.78 -3.99 13.09
N VAL A 252 46.89 -4.86 12.67
CA VAL A 252 45.46 -4.82 13.04
C VAL A 252 45.28 -5.58 14.34
N SER A 253 45.14 -4.86 15.46
CA SER A 253 44.77 -5.49 16.74
C SER A 253 43.31 -5.96 16.72
N ASP A 254 42.94 -6.89 17.62
CA ASP A 254 41.55 -7.34 17.79
C ASP A 254 40.58 -6.17 17.99
N ARG A 255 41.03 -5.12 18.68
CA ARG A 255 40.25 -3.89 18.87
C ARG A 255 40.02 -3.16 17.56
N ILE A 256 41.06 -2.94 16.75
CA ILE A 256 40.92 -2.29 15.43
C ILE A 256 40.02 -3.13 14.51
N SER A 257 40.18 -4.45 14.52
CA SER A 257 39.34 -5.38 13.76
C SER A 257 37.86 -5.26 14.15
N SER A 258 37.56 -5.23 15.46
CA SER A 258 36.20 -5.02 15.97
C SER A 258 35.61 -3.66 15.59
N GLU A 259 36.42 -2.60 15.55
CA GLU A 259 35.98 -1.25 15.16
C GLU A 259 35.72 -1.14 13.66
N LEU A 260 36.57 -1.76 12.83
CA LEU A 260 36.33 -1.88 11.38
C LEU A 260 35.03 -2.65 11.13
N PHE A 261 34.80 -3.75 11.84
CA PHE A 261 33.55 -4.49 11.76
C PHE A 261 32.34 -3.64 12.19
N HIS A 262 32.45 -2.87 13.28
CA HIS A 262 31.39 -1.95 13.72
C HIS A 262 31.05 -0.90 12.66
N LEU A 263 32.07 -0.31 12.01
CA LEU A 263 31.88 0.63 10.89
C LEU A 263 31.16 -0.05 9.70
N GLN A 264 31.55 -1.29 9.37
CA GLN A 264 30.89 -2.06 8.30
C GLN A 264 29.43 -2.38 8.64
N ILE A 265 29.09 -2.60 9.91
CA ILE A 265 27.68 -2.75 10.32
C ILE A 265 26.91 -1.44 10.17
N GLN A 266 27.49 -0.29 10.52
CA GLN A 266 26.85 1.01 10.28
C GLN A 266 26.57 1.23 8.78
N PHE A 267 27.54 0.94 7.92
CA PHE A 267 27.39 0.99 6.47
C PHE A 267 26.32 0.02 5.96
N LEU A 268 26.30 -1.22 6.47
CA LEU A 268 25.31 -2.23 6.15
C LEU A 268 23.90 -1.75 6.50
N VAL A 269 23.67 -1.18 7.69
CA VAL A 269 22.36 -0.67 8.10
C VAL A 269 21.91 0.49 7.20
N ALA A 270 22.81 1.41 6.85
CA ALA A 270 22.51 2.49 5.90
C ALA A 270 22.15 1.96 4.50
N SER A 271 22.87 0.94 4.01
CA SER A 271 22.59 0.29 2.73
C SER A 271 21.25 -0.46 2.75
N LEU A 272 20.94 -1.20 3.82
CA LEU A 272 19.66 -1.88 4.00
C LEU A 272 18.49 -0.89 4.08
N ALA A 273 18.68 0.25 4.73
CA ALA A 273 17.68 1.31 4.73
C ALA A 273 17.36 1.83 3.32
N LEU A 274 18.38 2.03 2.47
CA LEU A 274 18.17 2.44 1.07
C LEU A 274 17.43 1.36 0.25
N ASN A 275 17.76 0.09 0.47
CA ASN A 275 17.05 -1.03 -0.15
C ASN A 275 15.59 -1.09 0.29
N MET A 276 15.32 -0.93 1.59
CA MET A 276 13.97 -0.89 2.15
C MET A 276 13.13 0.23 1.52
N ILE A 277 13.69 1.43 1.34
CA ILE A 277 13.01 2.53 0.62
C ILE A 277 12.68 2.10 -0.82
N SER A 278 13.65 1.54 -1.53
CA SER A 278 13.51 1.12 -2.93
C SER A 278 12.41 0.06 -3.09
N VAL A 279 12.38 -0.95 -2.21
CA VAL A 279 11.37 -2.02 -2.24
C VAL A 279 9.98 -1.51 -1.88
N ILE A 280 9.85 -0.65 -0.86
CA ILE A 280 8.55 -0.06 -0.52
C ILE A 280 8.02 0.78 -1.70
N LEU A 281 8.88 1.56 -2.37
CA LEU A 281 8.49 2.31 -3.56
C LEU A 281 8.07 1.39 -4.70
N LEU A 282 8.81 0.31 -4.96
CA LEU A 282 8.49 -0.66 -6.00
C LEU A 282 7.15 -1.36 -5.75
N ILE A 283 6.88 -1.79 -4.52
CA ILE A 283 5.59 -2.36 -4.11
C ILE A 283 4.46 -1.33 -4.27
N SER A 284 4.72 -0.08 -3.87
CA SER A 284 3.73 1.01 -3.98
C SER A 284 3.39 1.30 -5.45
N ILE A 285 4.39 1.34 -6.33
CA ILE A 285 4.22 1.50 -7.77
C ILE A 285 3.46 0.32 -8.36
N TYR A 286 3.82 -0.91 -8.03
CA TYR A 286 3.12 -2.11 -8.49
C TYR A 286 1.64 -2.07 -8.10
N LYS A 287 1.33 -1.77 -6.83
CA LYS A 287 -0.06 -1.67 -6.35
C LYS A 287 -0.84 -0.56 -7.03
N TYR A 288 -0.22 0.60 -7.21
CA TYR A 288 -0.81 1.72 -7.94
C TYR A 288 -1.12 1.32 -9.40
N MET A 289 -0.15 0.75 -10.11
CA MET A 289 -0.29 0.34 -11.52
C MET A 289 -1.34 -0.76 -11.67
N SER A 290 -1.29 -1.79 -10.82
CA SER A 290 -2.26 -2.90 -10.83
C SER A 290 -3.69 -2.42 -10.60
N TYR A 291 -3.90 -1.47 -9.67
CA TYR A 291 -5.22 -0.92 -9.44
C TYR A 291 -5.69 0.01 -10.58
N LYS A 292 -4.77 0.76 -11.19
CA LYS A 292 -5.07 1.59 -12.37
C LYS A 292 -5.45 0.75 -13.59
N GLU A 293 -4.75 -0.35 -13.83
CA GLU A 293 -5.09 -1.31 -14.87
C GLU A 293 -6.47 -1.92 -14.60
N TYR A 294 -6.73 -2.36 -13.36
CA TYR A 294 -8.05 -2.83 -12.95
C TYR A 294 -9.17 -1.83 -13.24
N GLN A 295 -8.99 -0.54 -12.89
CA GLN A 295 -9.98 0.50 -13.21
C GLN A 295 -10.14 0.73 -14.71
N GLY A 296 -9.07 0.63 -15.49
CA GLY A 296 -9.10 0.79 -16.95
C GLY A 296 -9.82 -0.36 -17.66
N GLU A 297 -9.92 -1.53 -17.03
CA GLU A 297 -10.62 -2.69 -17.58
C GLU A 297 -12.10 -2.78 -17.17
N MET A 298 -12.59 -1.88 -16.31
CA MET A 298 -14.01 -1.71 -16.03
C MET A 298 -14.69 -0.88 -17.13
N ASP A 299 -15.95 -1.18 -17.45
CA ASP A 299 -16.70 -0.35 -18.40
C ASP A 299 -17.07 1.00 -17.77
N GLY A 300 -16.54 2.08 -18.35
CA GLY A 300 -16.70 3.44 -17.80
C GLY A 300 -18.13 3.98 -17.80
N LEU A 301 -19.04 3.41 -18.61
CA LEU A 301 -20.43 3.85 -18.67
C LEU A 301 -21.29 3.15 -17.60
N THR A 302 -21.14 1.84 -17.47
CA THR A 302 -22.03 0.96 -16.72
C THR A 302 -21.46 0.52 -15.37
N GLY A 303 -20.13 0.55 -15.21
CA GLY A 303 -19.46 0.10 -13.98
C GLY A 303 -19.41 -1.42 -13.81
N VAL A 304 -19.85 -2.21 -14.79
CA VAL A 304 -19.59 -3.66 -14.86
C VAL A 304 -18.20 -3.94 -15.44
N MET A 305 -17.76 -5.20 -15.44
CA MET A 305 -16.48 -5.58 -16.07
C MET A 305 -16.50 -5.23 -17.57
N GLY A 306 -15.42 -4.67 -18.10
CA GLY A 306 -15.23 -4.59 -19.54
C GLY A 306 -14.89 -5.95 -20.13
N ARG A 307 -15.01 -6.08 -21.45
CA ARG A 307 -14.79 -7.33 -22.21
C ARG A 307 -13.56 -8.13 -21.76
N ARG A 308 -12.39 -7.48 -21.71
CA ARG A 308 -11.12 -8.16 -21.37
C ARG A 308 -11.13 -8.74 -19.96
N MET A 309 -11.57 -7.97 -18.98
CA MET A 309 -11.64 -8.40 -17.58
C MET A 309 -12.65 -9.51 -17.38
N PHE A 310 -13.81 -9.41 -18.03
CA PHE A 310 -14.85 -10.42 -17.94
C PHE A 310 -14.36 -11.76 -18.51
N LEU A 311 -13.76 -11.77 -19.71
CA LEU A 311 -13.23 -13.00 -20.31
C LEU A 311 -12.11 -13.63 -19.46
N TYR A 312 -11.20 -12.80 -18.93
CA TYR A 312 -10.18 -13.26 -17.99
C TYR A 312 -10.79 -13.88 -16.73
N HIS A 313 -11.87 -13.28 -16.20
CA HIS A 313 -12.60 -13.82 -15.06
C HIS A 313 -13.22 -15.18 -15.38
N CYS A 314 -13.84 -15.33 -16.56
CA CYS A 314 -14.37 -16.61 -17.01
C CYS A 314 -13.28 -17.68 -17.07
N GLU A 315 -12.12 -17.39 -17.67
CA GLU A 315 -11.01 -18.35 -17.73
C GLU A 315 -10.48 -18.74 -16.35
N LYS A 316 -10.41 -17.77 -15.44
CA LYS A 316 -9.96 -18.01 -14.07
C LYS A 316 -10.95 -18.89 -13.30
N ALA A 317 -12.26 -18.63 -13.44
CA ALA A 317 -13.30 -19.43 -12.83
C ALA A 317 -13.23 -20.91 -13.27
N GLN A 318 -12.81 -21.19 -14.50
CA GLN A 318 -12.58 -22.56 -14.97
C GLN A 318 -11.35 -23.25 -14.35
N LYS A 319 -10.34 -22.48 -13.92
CA LYS A 319 -9.08 -23.01 -13.35
C LYS A 319 -9.12 -23.18 -11.84
N ASP A 320 -9.90 -22.37 -11.14
CA ASP A 320 -9.97 -22.36 -9.67
C ASP A 320 -10.84 -23.50 -9.11
N VAL A 321 -11.67 -24.16 -9.94
CA VAL A 321 -12.44 -25.34 -9.56
C VAL A 321 -11.51 -26.57 -9.59
N GLY A 322 -11.11 -27.04 -8.41
CA GLY A 322 -10.35 -28.29 -8.27
C GLY A 322 -11.13 -29.48 -8.86
N ALA A 323 -10.42 -30.46 -9.39
CA ALA A 323 -10.95 -31.64 -10.11
C ALA A 323 -11.90 -32.56 -9.33
N ALA A 324 -12.35 -32.19 -8.13
CA ALA A 324 -13.02 -33.06 -7.17
C ALA A 324 -14.53 -32.84 -7.02
N GLN A 325 -15.15 -31.90 -7.76
CA GLN A 325 -16.60 -31.67 -7.68
C GLN A 325 -17.20 -31.38 -9.06
N GLU A 326 -18.20 -32.18 -9.45
CA GLU A 326 -19.10 -31.96 -10.57
C GLU A 326 -19.97 -30.73 -10.32
N ARG A 327 -19.35 -29.56 -10.42
CA ARG A 327 -20.02 -28.28 -10.27
C ARG A 327 -20.57 -27.87 -11.63
N THR A 328 -21.83 -27.47 -11.68
CA THR A 328 -22.43 -26.83 -12.84
C THR A 328 -22.55 -25.33 -12.63
N GLY A 329 -22.46 -24.59 -13.73
CA GLY A 329 -22.67 -23.15 -13.79
C GLY A 329 -23.54 -22.78 -14.98
N TRP A 330 -23.81 -21.49 -15.13
CA TRP A 330 -24.55 -20.94 -16.26
C TRP A 330 -23.79 -19.79 -16.88
N PHE A 331 -23.87 -19.68 -18.20
CA PHE A 331 -23.37 -18.55 -18.95
C PHE A 331 -24.51 -17.91 -19.72
N LEU A 332 -24.58 -16.59 -19.68
CA LEU A 332 -25.62 -15.81 -20.34
C LEU A 332 -25.00 -14.82 -21.30
N PHE A 333 -25.63 -14.66 -22.46
CA PHE A 333 -25.30 -13.65 -23.44
C PHE A 333 -26.55 -12.84 -23.75
N VAL A 334 -26.50 -11.53 -23.52
CA VAL A 334 -27.65 -10.62 -23.46
C VAL A 334 -27.43 -9.50 -24.46
N ASP A 335 -28.37 -9.29 -25.36
CA ASP A 335 -28.33 -8.24 -26.38
C ASP A 335 -29.56 -7.34 -26.25
N VAL A 336 -29.36 -6.02 -26.23
CA VAL A 336 -30.46 -5.05 -26.11
C VAL A 336 -31.16 -4.90 -27.46
N ASP A 337 -32.43 -5.30 -27.51
CA ASP A 337 -33.18 -5.29 -28.76
C ASP A 337 -33.37 -3.86 -29.28
N TYR A 338 -33.14 -3.67 -30.58
CA TYR A 338 -33.36 -2.40 -31.28
C TYR A 338 -32.66 -1.19 -30.62
N PHE A 339 -31.50 -1.40 -29.97
CA PHE A 339 -30.80 -0.35 -29.25
C PHE A 339 -30.44 0.86 -30.13
N LYS A 340 -30.08 0.62 -31.39
CA LYS A 340 -29.83 1.69 -32.37
C LYS A 340 -31.03 2.61 -32.53
N GLU A 341 -32.25 2.08 -32.61
CA GLU A 341 -33.45 2.91 -32.71
C GLU A 341 -33.69 3.74 -31.45
N ILE A 342 -33.31 3.23 -30.27
CA ILE A 342 -33.40 3.99 -29.01
C ILE A 342 -32.49 5.21 -29.10
N ASN A 343 -31.25 5.03 -29.57
CA ASN A 343 -30.31 6.14 -29.77
C ASN A 343 -30.80 7.13 -30.84
N ASP A 344 -31.30 6.63 -31.97
CA ASP A 344 -31.74 7.46 -33.08
C ASP A 344 -33.00 8.28 -32.72
N THR A 345 -33.88 7.73 -31.87
CA THR A 345 -35.15 8.39 -31.49
C THR A 345 -35.01 9.29 -30.26
N LEU A 346 -34.22 8.88 -29.25
CA LEU A 346 -34.17 9.53 -27.93
C LEU A 346 -32.80 10.14 -27.60
N GLY A 347 -31.82 10.00 -28.50
CA GLY A 347 -30.46 10.46 -28.35
C GLY A 347 -29.57 9.52 -27.51
N HIS A 348 -28.26 9.62 -27.72
CA HIS A 348 -27.27 8.79 -27.02
C HIS A 348 -27.36 8.86 -25.49
N SER A 349 -27.69 10.02 -24.92
CA SER A 349 -27.85 10.14 -23.47
C SER A 349 -28.99 9.28 -22.91
N ALA A 350 -30.01 8.97 -23.71
CA ALA A 350 -31.08 8.05 -23.33
C ALA A 350 -30.61 6.60 -23.45
N GLY A 351 -29.93 6.23 -24.53
CA GLY A 351 -29.30 4.90 -24.68
C GLY A 351 -28.33 4.59 -23.54
N ASP A 352 -27.49 5.56 -23.16
CA ASP A 352 -26.59 5.45 -22.01
C ASP A 352 -27.33 5.17 -20.69
N ARG A 353 -28.50 5.79 -20.48
CA ARG A 353 -29.33 5.51 -19.30
C ARG A 353 -29.90 4.09 -19.35
N VAL A 354 -30.31 3.63 -20.52
CA VAL A 354 -30.80 2.26 -20.71
C VAL A 354 -29.70 1.25 -20.38
N LEU A 355 -28.49 1.42 -20.95
CA LEU A 355 -27.36 0.53 -20.68
C LEU A 355 -26.97 0.49 -19.19
N ARG A 356 -26.93 1.64 -18.52
CA ARG A 356 -26.67 1.70 -17.07
C ARG A 356 -27.72 0.95 -16.26
N LYS A 357 -28.99 1.06 -16.64
CA LYS A 357 -30.08 0.39 -15.95
C LYS A 357 -30.03 -1.11 -16.19
N ILE A 358 -29.82 -1.55 -17.42
CA ILE A 358 -29.67 -2.98 -17.75
C ILE A 358 -28.50 -3.60 -16.99
N ALA A 359 -27.33 -2.95 -16.99
CA ALA A 359 -26.19 -3.42 -16.23
C ALA A 359 -26.48 -3.53 -14.73
N GLY A 360 -27.16 -2.52 -14.16
CA GLY A 360 -27.56 -2.53 -12.76
C GLY A 360 -28.58 -3.64 -12.43
N GLU A 361 -29.56 -3.89 -13.29
CA GLU A 361 -30.53 -4.97 -13.09
C GLU A 361 -29.89 -6.36 -13.24
N LEU A 362 -28.95 -6.53 -14.18
CA LEU A 362 -28.15 -7.75 -14.29
C LEU A 362 -27.32 -7.99 -13.03
N GLN A 363 -26.63 -6.95 -12.53
CA GLN A 363 -25.88 -7.05 -11.27
C GLN A 363 -26.81 -7.44 -10.12
N ASN A 364 -27.92 -6.73 -9.91
CA ASN A 364 -28.84 -7.01 -8.81
C ASN A 364 -29.45 -8.42 -8.88
N THR A 365 -29.71 -8.93 -10.08
CA THR A 365 -30.34 -10.25 -10.28
C THR A 365 -29.35 -11.40 -10.01
N PHE A 366 -28.05 -11.18 -10.27
CA PHE A 366 -27.03 -12.23 -10.21
C PHE A 366 -25.90 -11.98 -9.19
N GLU A 367 -25.97 -10.92 -8.37
CA GLU A 367 -24.91 -10.48 -7.44
C GLU A 367 -24.38 -11.60 -6.53
N GLU A 368 -25.28 -12.44 -5.99
CA GLU A 368 -24.91 -13.50 -5.06
C GLU A 368 -24.26 -14.73 -5.73
N HIS A 369 -24.30 -14.82 -7.06
CA HIS A 369 -24.06 -16.07 -7.78
C HIS A 369 -23.10 -15.94 -8.97
N GLY A 370 -22.93 -14.73 -9.50
CA GLY A 370 -22.21 -14.52 -10.73
C GLY A 370 -21.65 -13.12 -10.90
N THR A 371 -20.94 -12.94 -12.01
CA THR A 371 -20.35 -11.66 -12.41
C THR A 371 -20.89 -11.23 -13.76
N VAL A 372 -20.98 -9.92 -13.96
CA VAL A 372 -21.53 -9.30 -15.17
C VAL A 372 -20.43 -8.54 -15.90
N GLY A 373 -20.40 -8.67 -17.23
CA GLY A 373 -19.52 -7.92 -18.10
C GLY A 373 -20.25 -7.33 -19.30
N ARG A 374 -19.72 -6.23 -19.85
CA ARG A 374 -20.16 -5.64 -21.11
C ARG A 374 -19.17 -6.01 -22.21
N ILE A 375 -19.63 -6.78 -23.18
CA ILE A 375 -18.81 -7.44 -24.22
C ILE A 375 -18.77 -6.64 -25.52
N GLY A 376 -19.82 -5.86 -25.76
CA GLY A 376 -20.00 -5.01 -26.95
C GLY A 376 -20.71 -3.69 -26.61
N GLY A 377 -21.18 -2.97 -27.63
CA GLY A 377 -21.89 -1.70 -27.44
C GLY A 377 -23.17 -1.86 -26.62
N ASP A 378 -23.96 -2.85 -26.96
CA ASP A 378 -25.28 -3.20 -26.41
C ASP A 378 -25.36 -4.66 -25.97
N GLU A 379 -24.20 -5.32 -25.87
CA GLU A 379 -24.07 -6.72 -25.50
C GLU A 379 -23.47 -6.86 -24.11
N PHE A 380 -24.12 -7.67 -23.28
CA PHE A 380 -23.69 -8.05 -21.95
C PHE A 380 -23.51 -9.56 -21.85
N ALA A 381 -22.66 -9.99 -20.93
CA ALA A 381 -22.50 -11.38 -20.57
C ALA A 381 -22.53 -11.55 -19.05
N VAL A 382 -22.97 -12.73 -18.60
CA VAL A 382 -22.99 -13.09 -17.19
C VAL A 382 -22.44 -14.50 -17.04
N ILE A 383 -21.52 -14.70 -16.11
CA ILE A 383 -21.07 -16.04 -15.69
C ILE A 383 -21.54 -16.28 -14.27
N ILE A 384 -22.25 -17.38 -14.06
CA ILE A 384 -22.81 -17.81 -12.79
C ILE A 384 -22.07 -19.08 -12.39
N GLU A 385 -21.36 -19.00 -11.27
CA GLU A 385 -20.50 -20.09 -10.82
C GLU A 385 -21.23 -21.02 -9.86
N SER A 386 -22.26 -20.57 -9.16
CA SER A 386 -23.06 -21.43 -8.30
C SER A 386 -23.98 -22.34 -9.12
N SER A 387 -24.15 -23.59 -8.68
CA SER A 387 -25.16 -24.46 -9.26
C SER A 387 -26.55 -23.87 -9.07
N MET A 388 -27.32 -23.83 -10.16
CA MET A 388 -28.67 -23.30 -10.19
C MET A 388 -29.52 -24.20 -11.07
N THR A 389 -30.72 -24.56 -10.60
CA THR A 389 -31.65 -25.37 -11.38
C THR A 389 -32.21 -24.57 -12.56
N CYS A 390 -32.73 -25.26 -13.57
CA CYS A 390 -33.31 -24.61 -14.74
C CYS A 390 -34.50 -23.71 -14.34
N GLU A 391 -35.32 -24.15 -13.38
CA GLU A 391 -36.50 -23.40 -12.90
C GLU A 391 -36.12 -22.11 -12.18
N GLU A 392 -35.05 -22.13 -11.39
CA GLU A 392 -34.56 -20.94 -10.71
C GLU A 392 -33.93 -19.96 -11.72
N MET A 393 -33.24 -20.47 -12.74
CA MET A 393 -32.72 -19.64 -13.83
C MET A 393 -33.84 -18.96 -14.62
N ASP A 394 -34.86 -19.74 -15.00
CA ASP A 394 -36.08 -19.29 -15.68
C ASP A 394 -36.73 -18.13 -14.92
N ARG A 395 -37.01 -18.35 -13.61
CA ARG A 395 -37.60 -17.35 -12.73
C ARG A 395 -36.80 -16.05 -12.67
N ARG A 396 -35.46 -16.12 -12.63
CA ARG A 396 -34.59 -14.94 -12.60
C ARG A 396 -34.60 -14.18 -13.93
N LEU A 397 -34.58 -14.90 -15.05
CA LEU A 397 -34.65 -14.30 -16.39
C LEU A 397 -35.98 -13.60 -16.64
N GLU A 398 -37.09 -14.19 -16.23
CA GLU A 398 -38.40 -13.54 -16.29
C GLU A 398 -38.45 -12.26 -15.46
N GLN A 399 -37.92 -12.31 -14.23
CA GLN A 399 -37.83 -11.15 -13.35
C GLN A 399 -37.00 -10.03 -13.96
N PHE A 400 -35.84 -10.37 -14.53
CA PHE A 400 -34.98 -9.43 -15.23
C PHE A 400 -35.68 -8.78 -16.44
N LEU A 401 -36.26 -9.57 -17.34
CA LEU A 401 -36.98 -9.06 -18.52
C LEU A 401 -38.15 -8.15 -18.14
N LYS A 402 -38.87 -8.50 -17.07
CA LYS A 402 -39.97 -7.68 -16.53
C LYS A 402 -39.45 -6.36 -15.98
N ALA A 403 -38.36 -6.37 -15.22
CA ALA A 403 -37.76 -5.18 -14.62
C ALA A 403 -37.27 -4.18 -15.69
N ILE A 404 -36.58 -4.67 -16.73
CA ILE A 404 -36.04 -3.79 -17.77
C ILE A 404 -37.13 -3.17 -18.66
N SER A 405 -38.28 -3.83 -18.80
CA SER A 405 -39.37 -3.36 -19.68
C SER A 405 -39.91 -1.98 -19.31
N GLY A 406 -39.80 -1.60 -18.02
CA GLY A 406 -40.22 -0.32 -17.48
C GLY A 406 -39.15 0.76 -17.39
N ILE A 407 -37.94 0.55 -17.97
CA ILE A 407 -36.84 1.52 -17.89
C ILE A 407 -37.20 2.85 -18.54
N LEU A 408 -37.95 2.83 -19.65
CA LEU A 408 -38.40 4.02 -20.36
C LEU A 408 -39.92 4.15 -20.26
N PRO A 409 -40.45 5.37 -20.04
CA PRO A 409 -41.89 5.57 -19.85
C PRO A 409 -42.73 5.35 -21.11
N ASN A 410 -42.16 5.62 -22.29
CA ASN A 410 -42.90 5.69 -23.56
C ASN A 410 -42.43 4.66 -24.62
N LYS A 411 -41.47 3.79 -24.30
CA LYS A 411 -40.98 2.73 -25.19
C LYS A 411 -40.60 1.51 -24.35
N LYS A 412 -41.10 0.33 -24.70
CA LYS A 412 -40.72 -0.90 -24.00
C LYS A 412 -39.28 -1.25 -24.37
N VAL A 413 -38.41 -1.35 -23.37
CA VAL A 413 -37.05 -1.88 -23.55
C VAL A 413 -37.10 -3.40 -23.41
N SER A 414 -36.43 -4.13 -24.29
CA SER A 414 -36.32 -5.58 -24.20
C SER A 414 -34.90 -6.04 -24.52
N CYS A 415 -34.60 -7.26 -24.12
CA CYS A 415 -33.37 -7.95 -24.50
C CYS A 415 -33.70 -9.33 -25.04
N SER A 416 -32.86 -9.80 -25.97
CA SER A 416 -32.73 -11.21 -26.30
C SER A 416 -31.62 -11.83 -25.45
N ILE A 417 -31.85 -13.05 -24.94
CA ILE A 417 -30.89 -13.71 -24.05
C ILE A 417 -30.66 -15.16 -24.48
N GLY A 418 -29.41 -15.53 -24.70
CA GLY A 418 -28.98 -16.92 -24.72
C GLY A 418 -28.48 -17.34 -23.35
N ALA A 419 -28.87 -18.52 -22.86
CA ALA A 419 -28.39 -19.06 -21.60
C ALA A 419 -27.98 -20.53 -21.77
N CYS A 420 -26.75 -20.86 -21.39
CA CYS A 420 -26.22 -22.23 -21.46
C CYS A 420 -25.73 -22.67 -20.09
N GLN A 421 -26.19 -23.83 -19.65
CA GLN A 421 -25.63 -24.52 -18.48
C GLN A 421 -24.39 -25.30 -18.91
N PHE A 422 -23.32 -25.26 -18.12
CA PHE A 422 -22.08 -25.97 -18.38
C PHE A 422 -21.55 -26.63 -17.11
N ALA A 423 -20.77 -27.71 -17.25
CA ALA A 423 -20.01 -28.31 -16.15
C ALA A 423 -18.60 -27.72 -16.08
N PHE A 424 -18.05 -27.54 -14.88
CA PHE A 424 -16.65 -27.13 -14.70
C PHE A 424 -15.72 -28.35 -14.71
N PRO A 425 -14.52 -28.28 -15.32
CA PRO A 425 -14.02 -27.20 -16.17
C PRO A 425 -14.52 -27.34 -17.61
N ARG A 426 -14.69 -26.22 -18.32
CA ARG A 426 -15.02 -26.19 -19.75
C ARG A 426 -14.29 -25.05 -20.46
N ASN A 427 -13.98 -25.24 -21.74
CA ASN A 427 -13.36 -24.20 -22.56
C ASN A 427 -14.30 -22.99 -22.70
N VAL A 428 -13.83 -21.80 -22.31
CA VAL A 428 -14.62 -20.55 -22.35
C VAL A 428 -15.06 -20.20 -23.77
N ALA A 429 -14.24 -20.46 -24.79
CA ALA A 429 -14.61 -20.21 -26.18
C ALA A 429 -15.78 -21.08 -26.64
N HIS A 430 -15.84 -22.33 -26.16
CA HIS A 430 -16.97 -23.23 -26.43
C HIS A 430 -18.25 -22.74 -25.77
N ILE A 431 -18.18 -22.40 -24.46
CA ILE A 431 -19.33 -21.85 -23.72
C ILE A 431 -19.89 -20.60 -24.44
N LEU A 432 -19.00 -19.70 -24.87
CA LEU A 432 -19.38 -18.50 -25.60
C LEU A 432 -20.09 -18.82 -26.91
N ALA A 433 -19.53 -19.73 -27.72
CA ALA A 433 -20.11 -20.12 -29.01
C ALA A 433 -21.50 -20.76 -28.85
N GLU A 434 -21.67 -21.65 -27.87
CA GLU A 434 -22.96 -22.28 -27.59
C GLU A 434 -24.00 -21.26 -27.10
N THR A 435 -23.58 -20.35 -26.21
CA THR A 435 -24.49 -19.33 -25.67
C THR A 435 -24.90 -18.32 -26.75
N ASP A 436 -23.97 -17.96 -27.64
CA ASP A 436 -24.26 -17.09 -28.79
C ASP A 436 -25.29 -17.73 -29.73
N HIS A 437 -25.18 -19.04 -29.98
CA HIS A 437 -26.19 -19.76 -30.75
C HIS A 437 -27.57 -19.75 -30.06
N MET A 438 -27.63 -19.83 -28.72
CA MET A 438 -28.90 -19.66 -27.98
C MET A 438 -29.45 -18.23 -28.09
N LEU A 439 -28.58 -17.22 -28.04
CA LEU A 439 -28.96 -15.83 -28.24
C LEU A 439 -29.53 -15.61 -29.65
N TYR A 440 -28.89 -16.19 -30.66
CA TYR A 440 -29.35 -16.14 -32.04
C TYR A 440 -30.76 -16.74 -32.18
N ARG A 441 -31.03 -17.89 -31.56
CA ARG A 441 -32.37 -18.49 -31.51
C ARG A 441 -33.40 -17.59 -30.82
N ALA A 442 -33.02 -16.90 -29.74
CA ALA A 442 -33.89 -15.92 -29.09
C ALA A 442 -34.25 -14.75 -30.04
N LYS A 443 -33.31 -14.29 -30.86
CA LYS A 443 -33.56 -13.25 -31.88
C LYS A 443 -34.48 -13.74 -33.00
N GLU A 444 -34.35 -15.00 -33.42
CA GLU A 444 -35.24 -15.62 -34.42
C GLU A 444 -36.67 -15.85 -33.89
N ASN A 445 -36.82 -16.15 -32.60
CA ASN A 445 -38.12 -16.31 -31.93
C ASN A 445 -38.90 -15.00 -31.73
N GLY A 446 -38.53 -13.92 -32.44
CA GLY A 446 -39.22 -12.64 -32.38
C GLY A 446 -38.68 -11.64 -31.35
N ARG A 447 -37.50 -11.92 -30.75
CA ARG A 447 -36.84 -11.08 -29.73
C ARG A 447 -37.63 -10.97 -28.42
N ALA A 448 -37.12 -10.17 -27.47
CA ALA A 448 -37.74 -9.95 -26.16
C ALA A 448 -38.00 -11.23 -25.35
N CYS A 449 -37.14 -12.24 -25.52
CA CYS A 449 -37.25 -13.56 -24.91
C CYS A 449 -35.87 -14.14 -24.63
N TYR A 450 -35.84 -15.28 -23.94
CA TYR A 450 -34.63 -16.03 -23.68
C TYR A 450 -34.75 -17.47 -24.19
N VAL A 451 -33.62 -18.08 -24.53
CA VAL A 451 -33.52 -19.51 -24.87
C VAL A 451 -32.45 -20.14 -23.98
N MET A 452 -32.82 -21.24 -23.32
CA MET A 452 -31.94 -21.98 -22.41
C MET A 452 -31.53 -23.33 -23.00
N LYS A 453 -30.25 -23.69 -22.88
CA LYS A 453 -29.72 -25.05 -23.11
C LYS A 453 -29.19 -25.59 -21.77
N THR A 454 -29.68 -26.74 -21.33
CA THR A 454 -29.14 -27.49 -20.19
C THR A 454 -28.06 -28.45 -20.67
N CYS A 455 -27.00 -28.66 -19.87
CA CYS A 455 -25.98 -29.66 -20.15
C CYS A 455 -26.62 -31.06 -20.04
N THR A 456 -26.64 -31.84 -21.12
CA THR A 456 -27.00 -33.26 -21.08
C THR A 456 -25.78 -34.09 -20.68
N SER A 457 -25.99 -35.21 -19.98
CA SER A 457 -24.92 -36.08 -19.48
C SER A 457 -24.03 -36.71 -20.56
N GLU A 458 -24.37 -36.57 -21.84
CA GLU A 458 -23.63 -37.14 -22.98
C GLU A 458 -22.51 -36.21 -23.51
N GLU A 459 -22.59 -34.89 -23.29
CA GLU A 459 -21.57 -33.92 -23.78
C GLU A 459 -20.34 -33.79 -22.85
N ALA A 460 -20.36 -34.46 -21.69
CA ALA A 460 -19.25 -34.46 -20.72
C ALA A 460 -18.11 -35.42 -21.11
N ASP A 461 -18.41 -36.48 -21.87
CA ASP A 461 -17.45 -37.53 -22.24
C ASP A 461 -16.70 -37.25 -23.56
N GLU A 462 -17.29 -36.51 -24.52
CA GLU A 462 -16.64 -36.26 -25.82
C GLU A 462 -15.45 -35.28 -25.77
N ASP A 463 -15.36 -34.43 -24.74
CA ASP A 463 -14.35 -33.36 -24.67
C ASP A 463 -13.22 -33.60 -23.65
N MET A 464 -13.19 -34.76 -22.96
CA MET A 464 -12.01 -35.17 -22.18
C MET A 464 -10.88 -35.74 -23.05
N GLU A 465 -11.11 -35.98 -24.34
CA GLU A 465 -10.14 -36.57 -25.27
C GLU A 465 -9.47 -35.58 -26.26
N THR A 466 -9.70 -34.26 -26.19
CA THR A 466 -9.06 -33.28 -27.10
C THR A 466 -8.20 -32.20 -26.46
#